data_AF-A0A661PKS2-F1
#
_entry.id   AF-A0A661PKS2-F1
#
_cell.length_a   1.000
_cell.length_b   1.000
_cell.length_c   1.000
_cell.angle_alpha   90.00
_cell.angle_beta   90.00
_cell.angle_gamma   90.00
#
_symmetry.space_group_name_H-M   'P 1'
#
loop_
_entity.id
_entity.type
_entity.pdbx_description
1 polymer ?
#
loop_
_entity_poly.entity_id
_entity_poly.type
_entity_poly.pdbx_seq_one_letter_code
_entity_poly.pdbx_strand_id
1 'polypeptide(L)'
;MKPTHNDGTEVDLQIVPIAKTPIAEHQIFLNAVKCPDCRQVVISMSVHDFRMCECPNEAVADGGRSYLKRMWNNNVPIELAIMFNPDDEGHFYNAGDERK
;
A
#
# COMPACT_ATOMS: atom_id res chain seq x y z
N MET A 1 -16.84 -24.12 -7.18
CA MET A 1 -17.82 -23.85 -6.11
C MET A 1 -17.81 -22.36 -5.85
N LYS A 2 -18.95 -21.68 -5.96
CA LYS A 2 -19.04 -20.25 -5.63
C LYS A 2 -18.97 -20.09 -4.11
N PRO A 3 -18.25 -19.09 -3.58
CA PRO A 3 -18.34 -18.77 -2.17
C PRO A 3 -19.78 -18.36 -1.82
N THR A 4 -20.19 -18.63 -0.59
CA THR A 4 -21.53 -18.32 -0.06
C THR A 4 -21.38 -17.68 1.30
N HIS A 5 -22.30 -16.80 1.69
CA HIS A 5 -22.39 -16.37 3.09
C HIS A 5 -22.92 -17.51 3.97
N ASN A 6 -22.73 -17.38 5.29
CA ASN A 6 -23.16 -18.37 6.29
C ASN A 6 -24.69 -18.56 6.38
N ASP A 7 -25.45 -17.69 5.72
CA ASP A 7 -26.91 -17.75 5.60
C ASP A 7 -27.39 -18.43 4.29
N GLY A 8 -26.46 -19.00 3.52
CA GLY A 8 -26.77 -19.72 2.27
C GLY A 8 -27.03 -18.81 1.08
N THR A 9 -26.82 -17.49 1.21
CA THR A 9 -26.87 -16.59 0.06
C THR A 9 -25.61 -16.73 -0.80
N GLU A 10 -25.79 -16.88 -2.12
CA GLU A 10 -24.68 -16.90 -3.07
C GLU A 10 -24.04 -15.49 -3.12
N VAL A 11 -22.74 -15.39 -2.82
CA VAL A 11 -22.00 -14.15 -3.11
C VAL A 11 -21.59 -14.18 -4.57
N ASP A 12 -22.18 -13.27 -5.34
CA ASP A 12 -21.66 -12.90 -6.64
C ASP A 12 -20.38 -12.08 -6.40
N LEU A 13 -19.23 -12.78 -6.26
CA LEU A 13 -17.93 -12.16 -6.37
C LEU A 13 -17.76 -11.70 -7.82
N GLN A 14 -18.37 -10.57 -8.12
CA GLN A 14 -18.05 -9.83 -9.33
C GLN A 14 -16.61 -9.39 -9.16
N ILE A 15 -15.70 -10.11 -9.82
CA ILE A 15 -14.44 -9.53 -10.26
C ILE A 15 -14.89 -8.41 -11.20
N VAL A 16 -15.13 -7.23 -10.64
CA VAL A 16 -15.37 -6.04 -11.45
C VAL A 16 -14.10 -5.90 -12.28
N PRO A 17 -14.17 -5.98 -13.63
CA PRO A 17 -13.04 -5.56 -14.43
C PRO A 17 -12.75 -4.14 -13.97
N ILE A 18 -11.54 -3.90 -13.46
CA ILE A 18 -11.10 -2.56 -13.04
C ILE A 18 -11.45 -1.68 -14.22
N ALA A 19 -12.53 -0.91 -14.07
CA ALA A 19 -13.13 -0.20 -15.18
C ALA A 19 -12.03 0.61 -15.83
N LYS A 20 -11.97 0.57 -17.16
CA LYS A 20 -11.02 1.21 -18.12
C LYS A 20 -10.76 2.70 -17.83
N THR A 21 -10.33 2.99 -16.62
CA THR A 21 -9.83 4.26 -16.16
C THR A 21 -8.37 4.18 -16.53
N PRO A 22 -7.84 5.10 -17.34
CA PRO A 22 -6.41 5.13 -17.60
C PRO A 22 -5.73 5.36 -16.25
N ILE A 23 -5.24 4.27 -15.66
CA ILE A 23 -4.38 4.35 -14.51
C ILE A 23 -3.11 4.99 -15.06
N ALA A 24 -2.81 6.20 -14.61
CA ALA A 24 -1.61 6.90 -15.03
C ALA A 24 -0.39 6.00 -14.72
N GLU A 25 0.56 5.95 -15.65
CA GLU A 25 1.87 5.37 -15.42
C GLU A 25 2.42 5.88 -14.08
N HIS A 26 2.90 4.96 -13.23
CA HIS A 26 3.43 5.25 -11.88
C HIS A 26 2.39 5.66 -10.81
N GLN A 27 1.13 5.23 -10.91
CA GLN A 27 0.17 5.43 -9.82
C GLN A 27 0.57 4.61 -8.57
N ILE A 28 0.60 5.24 -7.40
CA ILE A 28 0.79 4.56 -6.12
C ILE A 28 -0.50 3.79 -5.78
N PHE A 29 -0.44 2.46 -5.74
CA PHE A 29 -1.54 1.60 -5.34
C PHE A 29 -1.64 1.47 -3.81
N LEU A 30 -0.48 1.25 -3.17
CA LEU A 30 -0.33 1.13 -1.72
C LEU A 30 0.79 2.06 -1.26
N ASN A 31 0.48 2.87 -0.24
CA ASN A 31 1.45 3.71 0.44
C ASN A 31 1.60 3.24 1.88
N ALA A 32 2.64 2.45 2.14
CA ALA A 32 2.87 1.87 3.45
C ALA A 32 4.36 1.76 3.79
N VAL A 33 4.64 1.76 5.10
CA VAL A 33 5.94 1.37 5.67
C VAL A 33 5.75 0.41 6.83
N LYS A 34 6.74 -0.43 7.07
CA LYS A 34 6.84 -1.25 8.28
C LYS A 34 7.87 -0.64 9.23
N CYS A 35 7.43 -0.33 10.44
CA CYS A 35 8.31 0.13 11.51
C CYS A 35 9.30 -0.99 11.89
N PRO A 36 10.61 -0.75 11.92
CA PRO A 36 11.60 -1.78 12.24
C PRO A 36 11.57 -2.14 13.73
N ASP A 37 11.21 -1.20 14.60
CA ASP A 37 11.27 -1.36 16.06
C ASP A 37 10.08 -2.16 16.59
N CYS A 38 8.85 -1.72 16.29
CA CYS A 38 7.64 -2.38 16.79
C CYS A 38 6.98 -3.32 15.77
N ARG A 39 7.46 -3.36 14.52
CA ARG A 39 6.94 -4.19 13.42
C ARG A 39 5.52 -3.86 12.95
N GLN A 40 4.92 -2.77 13.44
CA GLN A 40 3.63 -2.27 12.96
C GLN A 40 3.75 -1.74 11.52
N VAL A 41 2.73 -1.99 10.71
CA VAL A 41 2.58 -1.41 9.38
C VAL A 41 1.78 -0.12 9.50
N VAL A 42 2.33 0.96 8.95
CA VAL A 42 1.71 2.28 8.88
C VAL A 42 1.29 2.51 7.43
N ILE A 43 0.00 2.71 7.18
CA ILE A 43 -0.59 2.81 5.84
C ILE A 43 -1.25 4.18 5.70
N SER A 44 -0.92 4.92 4.63
CA SER A 44 -1.57 6.18 4.28
C SER A 44 -2.54 5.96 3.10
N MET A 45 -3.80 6.34 3.25
CA MET A 45 -4.85 6.10 2.26
C MET A 45 -5.29 7.37 1.51
N SER A 46 -5.03 8.57 2.02
CA SER A 46 -5.43 9.83 1.40
C SER A 46 -4.32 10.89 1.43
N VAL A 47 -4.45 11.93 0.60
CA VAL A 47 -3.44 12.99 0.41
C VAL A 47 -3.10 13.77 1.69
N HIS A 48 -3.99 13.74 2.68
CA HIS A 48 -3.84 14.37 4.00
C HIS A 48 -3.99 13.33 5.12
N ASP A 49 -3.47 12.12 4.92
CA ASP A 49 -3.53 11.01 5.87
C ASP A 49 -2.17 10.80 6.51
N PHE A 50 -1.79 11.75 7.38
CA PHE A 50 -0.57 11.69 8.17
C PHE A 50 -0.71 10.58 9.21
N ARG A 51 -0.09 9.42 8.94
CA ARG A 51 -0.11 8.26 9.84
C ARG A 51 1.26 8.06 10.44
N MET A 52 1.29 7.97 11.76
CA MET A 52 2.50 7.83 12.56
C MET A 52 2.38 6.62 13.47
N CYS A 53 3.47 5.85 13.57
CA CYS A 53 3.58 4.78 14.54
C CYS A 53 3.71 5.36 15.95
N GLU A 54 3.09 4.72 16.94
CA GLU A 54 3.10 5.19 18.34
C GLU A 54 4.35 4.75 19.13
N CYS A 55 5.21 3.91 18.55
CA CYS A 55 6.47 3.55 19.19
C CYS A 55 7.49 4.70 19.08
N PRO A 56 8.57 4.71 19.89
CA PRO A 56 9.57 5.78 19.89
C PRO A 56 10.22 6.08 18.53
N ASN A 57 10.19 5.13 17.58
CA ASN A 57 10.70 5.35 16.23
C ASN A 57 9.83 6.31 15.40
N GLU A 58 8.55 6.47 15.76
CA GLU A 58 7.59 7.36 15.10
C GLU A 58 7.59 7.25 13.57
N ALA A 59 7.69 6.02 13.04
CA ALA A 59 7.66 5.79 11.59
C ALA A 59 6.38 6.37 10.96
N VAL A 60 6.52 7.19 9.90
CA VAL A 60 5.42 7.90 9.23
C VAL A 60 5.22 7.45 7.79
N ALA A 61 3.96 7.33 7.40
CA ALA A 61 3.51 7.35 6.01
C ALA A 61 2.46 8.44 5.80
N ASP A 62 2.61 9.23 4.74
CA ASP A 62 1.66 10.28 4.35
C ASP A 62 1.59 10.41 2.81
N GLY A 63 0.52 11.04 2.31
CA GLY A 63 0.30 11.34 0.89
C GLY A 63 -0.61 10.39 0.13
N GLY A 64 -1.14 9.35 0.77
CA GLY A 64 -2.08 8.41 0.16
C GLY A 64 -1.57 7.84 -1.15
N ARG A 65 -2.39 7.89 -2.20
CA ARG A 65 -2.02 7.45 -3.56
C ARG A 65 -1.39 8.53 -4.44
N SER A 66 -1.16 9.73 -3.89
CA SER A 66 -0.70 10.88 -4.66
C SER A 66 0.82 11.06 -4.59
N TYR A 67 1.42 10.80 -3.43
CA TYR A 67 2.87 10.89 -3.23
C TYR A 67 3.31 10.05 -2.02
N LEU A 68 4.60 9.76 -1.93
CA LEU A 68 5.21 9.09 -0.79
C LEU A 68 5.93 10.11 0.10
N LYS A 69 5.49 10.26 1.35
CA LYS A 69 6.22 11.01 2.39
C LYS A 69 6.52 10.07 3.56
N ARG A 70 7.79 10.11 4.02
CA ARG A 70 8.36 9.24 5.04
C ARG A 70 9.08 10.06 6.10
N MET A 71 8.90 9.73 7.37
CA MET A 71 9.68 10.27 8.50
C MET A 71 9.88 9.18 9.55
N TRP A 72 10.92 9.31 10.36
CA TRP A 72 11.25 8.41 11.47
C TRP A 72 12.28 9.08 12.38
N ASN A 73 12.38 8.60 13.63
CA ASN A 73 13.31 9.14 14.62
C ASN A 73 14.62 8.35 14.70
N ASN A 74 14.56 7.02 14.75
CA ASN A 74 15.72 6.18 15.07
C ASN A 74 16.17 5.36 13.87
N ASN A 75 15.36 4.36 13.51
CA ASN A 75 15.68 3.36 12.51
C ASN A 75 14.81 3.55 11.26
N VAL A 76 15.43 3.40 10.11
CA VAL A 76 14.78 3.59 8.80
C VAL A 76 13.67 2.54 8.62
N PRO A 77 12.42 2.96 8.33
CA PRO A 77 11.32 2.05 8.03
C PRO A 77 11.54 1.25 6.74
N ILE A 78 11.03 0.03 6.71
CA ILE A 78 11.04 -0.80 5.51
C ILE A 78 9.91 -0.32 4.61
N GLU A 79 10.23 0.03 3.37
CA GLU A 79 9.23 0.48 2.40
C GLU A 79 8.39 -0.68 1.88
N LEU A 80 7.07 -0.50 1.89
CA LEU A 80 6.07 -1.45 1.37
C LEU A 80 5.17 -0.79 0.32
N ALA A 81 5.66 0.28 -0.33
CA ALA A 81 4.90 0.96 -1.35
C ALA A 81 4.79 0.08 -2.61
N ILE A 82 3.60 0.04 -3.20
CA ILE A 82 3.33 -0.65 -4.47
C ILE A 82 2.92 0.40 -5.49
N MET A 83 3.62 0.42 -6.61
CA MET A 83 3.29 1.23 -7.78
C MET A 83 2.64 0.35 -8.85
N PHE A 84 1.66 0.91 -9.54
CA PHE A 84 1.13 0.31 -10.75
C PHE A 84 2.00 0.73 -11.92
N ASN A 85 2.60 -0.24 -12.60
CA ASN A 85 3.15 -0.04 -13.93
C ASN A 85 2.23 -0.71 -14.95
N PRO A 86 1.80 0.02 -15.99
CA PRO A 86 0.92 -0.52 -17.02
C PRO A 86 1.58 -1.65 -17.83
N ASP A 87 2.91 -1.73 -17.84
CA ASP A 87 3.69 -2.76 -18.52
C ASP A 87 3.99 -3.98 -17.63
N ASP A 88 3.66 -3.92 -16.34
CA ASP A 88 3.79 -5.08 -15.46
C ASP A 88 2.60 -6.01 -15.68
N GLU A 89 2.86 -7.13 -16.37
CA GLU A 89 2.00 -8.33 -16.44
C GLU A 89 1.76 -8.99 -15.05
N GLY A 90 1.89 -8.25 -13.94
CA GLY A 90 1.59 -8.70 -12.58
C GLY A 90 2.80 -9.06 -11.71
N HIS A 91 3.96 -8.44 -11.92
CA HIS A 91 5.14 -8.66 -11.05
C HIS A 91 5.22 -7.62 -9.93
N PHE A 92 5.12 -8.07 -8.67
CA PHE A 92 5.26 -7.22 -7.49
C PHE A 92 6.74 -6.89 -7.22
N TYR A 93 7.13 -5.61 -7.27
CA TYR A 93 8.46 -5.16 -6.86
C TYR A 93 8.44 -4.64 -5.42
N ASN A 94 9.48 -4.96 -4.63
CA ASN A 94 9.75 -4.25 -3.39
C ASN A 94 10.60 -3.01 -3.73
N ALA A 95 10.16 -1.82 -3.32
CA ALA A 95 10.90 -0.56 -3.52
C ALA A 95 12.30 -0.53 -2.85
N GLY A 96 12.67 -1.58 -2.10
CA GLY A 96 13.97 -1.71 -1.44
C GLY A 96 15.08 -2.33 -2.29
N ASP A 97 14.80 -2.84 -3.49
CA ASP A 97 15.76 -3.64 -4.26
C ASP A 97 16.72 -2.82 -5.15
N GLU A 98 16.61 -1.48 -5.18
CA GLU A 98 17.40 -0.62 -6.09
C GLU A 98 18.18 0.52 -5.40
N ARG A 99 19.02 0.20 -4.41
CA ARG A 99 20.13 1.12 -4.04
C ARG A 99 21.46 0.36 -3.94
N LYS A 100 22.23 0.41 -5.02
CA LYS A 100 23.70 0.22 -5.02
C LYS A 100 24.39 1.57 -4.82
#